data_AF-A0A9E2J3D5-F1
#
_entry.id   AF-A0A9E2J3D5-F1
#
_cell.length_a   1.000
_cell.length_b   1.000
_cell.length_c   1.000
_cell.angle_alpha   90.00
_cell.angle_beta   90.00
_cell.angle_gamma   90.00
#
_symmetry.space_group_name_H-M   'P 1'
#
loop_
_entity.id
_entity.type
_entity.pdbx_description
1 polymer ?
#
loop_
_entity_poly.entity_id
_entity_poly.type
_entity_poly.pdbx_seq_one_letter_code
_entity_poly.pdbx_strand_id
1 'polypeptide(L)'
;MITRVWHGKTKKEVSDKYRKYIVETGIKDYLNSKDILNIQFWQQDENDITHFYTVTNWKDLEAVKKFAGANYENAKYYPEDKNYLLELEKKVNHFNASSYSNVQLNIYIRQIQELYNGDNWMDENFSKKLNNLKSEIAFKQPYPGKHSVAEVLWHCIYWRKVLIKRMEGDREFGRITEEEQNFLSLELLKKKGWKKLLAEFADSHKSLINFLKVKNDNFLEEEYQSGYTNKYVIEGIISHDYYHLGQIGYIISLLTSF
;
A
#
# COMPACT_ATOMS: atom_id res chain seq x y z
N MET A 1 3.82 -18.36 0.99
CA MET A 1 4.94 -18.05 0.07
C MET A 1 6.06 -19.06 0.31
N ILE A 2 7.02 -19.18 -0.61
CA ILE A 2 8.24 -19.99 -0.39
C ILE A 2 9.41 -19.07 -0.10
N THR A 3 10.14 -19.34 0.98
CA THR A 3 11.40 -18.66 1.27
C THR A 3 12.57 -19.57 0.86
N ARG A 4 13.39 -19.12 -0.08
CA ARG A 4 14.62 -19.80 -0.51
C ARG A 4 15.82 -19.12 0.14
N VAL A 5 16.65 -19.91 0.83
CA VAL A 5 17.85 -19.45 1.55
C VAL A 5 19.08 -20.13 0.95
N TRP A 6 19.96 -19.33 0.37
CA TRP A 6 21.33 -19.71 0.06
C TRP A 6 22.25 -19.23 1.17
N HIS A 7 23.31 -19.99 1.46
CA HIS A 7 24.32 -19.66 2.44
C HIS A 7 25.72 -19.88 1.87
N GLY A 8 26.64 -19.01 2.25
CA GLY A 8 28.05 -19.15 1.92
C GLY A 8 28.92 -18.47 2.95
N LYS A 9 30.19 -18.89 3.02
CA LYS A 9 31.16 -18.41 4.00
C LYS A 9 32.42 -17.94 3.31
N THR A 10 33.00 -16.85 3.79
CA THR A 10 34.32 -16.36 3.37
C THR A 10 35.19 -16.12 4.58
N LYS A 11 36.50 -15.92 4.39
CA LYS A 11 37.31 -15.29 5.43
C LYS A 11 36.88 -13.84 5.63
N LYS A 12 36.88 -13.36 6.88
CA LYS A 12 36.48 -12.00 7.23
C LYS A 12 37.23 -10.93 6.44
N GLU A 13 38.51 -11.14 6.17
CA GLU A 13 39.39 -10.23 5.42
C GLU A 13 38.95 -9.96 3.97
N VAL A 14 38.17 -10.86 3.35
CA VAL A 14 37.66 -10.70 1.98
C VAL A 14 36.15 -10.43 1.90
N SER A 15 35.47 -10.36 3.06
CA SER A 15 34.01 -10.26 3.16
C SER A 15 33.41 -9.08 2.37
N ASP A 16 33.97 -7.88 2.49
CA ASP A 16 33.48 -6.69 1.80
C ASP A 16 33.59 -6.79 0.28
N LYS A 17 34.67 -7.42 -0.22
CA LYS A 17 34.86 -7.66 -1.66
C LYS A 17 33.80 -8.63 -2.17
N TYR A 18 33.58 -9.72 -1.44
CA TYR A 18 32.57 -10.70 -1.79
C TYR A 18 31.15 -10.12 -1.74
N ARG A 19 30.83 -9.29 -0.73
CA ARG A 19 29.54 -8.59 -0.65
C ARG A 19 29.25 -7.75 -1.88
N LYS A 20 30.23 -6.97 -2.36
CA LYS A 20 30.06 -6.16 -3.59
C LYS A 20 29.83 -7.06 -4.80
N TYR A 21 30.65 -8.08 -4.96
CA TYR A 21 30.57 -9.04 -6.06
C TYR A 21 29.20 -9.74 -6.13
N ILE A 22 28.69 -10.28 -5.02
CA ILE A 22 27.40 -11.01 -5.02
C ILE A 22 26.20 -10.07 -5.24
N VAL A 23 26.29 -8.81 -4.83
CA VAL A 23 25.27 -7.80 -5.13
C VAL A 23 25.23 -7.50 -6.63
N GLU A 24 26.38 -7.34 -7.28
CA GLU A 24 26.47 -7.03 -8.70
C GLU A 24 26.12 -8.21 -9.62
N THR A 25 26.28 -9.44 -9.13
CA THR A 25 26.00 -10.68 -9.86
C THR A 25 24.68 -11.31 -9.39
N GLY A 26 24.71 -12.02 -8.26
CA GLY A 26 23.60 -12.80 -7.73
C GLY A 26 22.33 -11.99 -7.47
N ILE A 27 22.43 -10.86 -6.76
CA ILE A 27 21.26 -10.03 -6.44
C ILE A 27 20.65 -9.41 -7.70
N LYS A 28 21.48 -9.01 -8.67
CA LYS A 28 21.00 -8.50 -9.97
C LYS A 28 20.14 -9.51 -10.72
N ASP A 29 20.53 -10.78 -10.74
CA ASP A 29 19.72 -11.86 -11.33
C ASP A 29 18.37 -12.02 -10.63
N TYR A 30 18.35 -11.98 -9.29
CA TYR A 30 17.10 -12.03 -8.53
C TYR A 30 16.21 -10.82 -8.82
N LEU A 31 16.76 -9.60 -8.87
CA LEU A 31 15.99 -8.37 -9.14
C LEU A 31 15.31 -8.37 -10.52
N ASN A 32 15.81 -9.14 -11.48
CA ASN A 32 15.19 -9.28 -12.80
C ASN A 32 14.01 -10.28 -12.83
N SER A 33 13.77 -11.01 -11.74
CA SER A 33 12.66 -11.95 -11.63
C SER A 33 11.37 -11.26 -11.21
N LYS A 34 10.30 -11.43 -12.00
CA LYS A 34 8.97 -10.87 -11.70
C LYS A 34 8.22 -11.60 -10.59
N ASP A 35 8.64 -12.82 -10.26
CA ASP A 35 7.91 -13.71 -9.36
C ASP A 35 8.50 -13.71 -7.92
N ILE A 36 9.51 -12.86 -7.66
CA ILE A 36 10.07 -12.62 -6.33
C ILE A 36 9.28 -11.51 -5.62
N LEU A 37 8.85 -11.80 -4.40
CA LEU A 37 8.14 -10.88 -3.52
C LEU A 37 9.08 -10.01 -2.67
N ASN A 38 10.24 -10.55 -2.28
CA ASN A 38 11.25 -9.86 -1.47
C ASN A 38 12.62 -10.52 -1.62
N ILE A 39 13.69 -9.74 -1.56
CA ILE A 39 15.09 -10.18 -1.55
C ILE A 39 15.79 -9.50 -0.38
N GLN A 40 16.45 -10.29 0.45
CA GLN A 40 17.31 -9.79 1.50
C GLN A 40 18.68 -10.46 1.40
N PHE A 41 19.71 -9.68 1.68
CA PHE A 41 21.07 -10.15 1.80
C PHE A 41 21.54 -9.94 3.23
N TRP A 42 21.72 -11.02 3.98
CA TRP A 42 22.17 -10.98 5.37
C TRP A 42 23.65 -11.32 5.46
N GLN A 43 24.30 -10.71 6.44
CA GLN A 43 25.71 -10.94 6.75
C GLN A 43 25.86 -11.10 8.26
N GLN A 44 26.67 -12.07 8.67
CA GLN A 44 27.01 -12.31 10.07
C GLN A 44 28.50 -12.64 10.18
N ASP A 45 29.22 -11.92 11.05
CA ASP A 45 30.61 -12.21 11.36
C ASP A 45 30.69 -13.19 12.55
N GLU A 46 31.51 -14.23 12.41
CA GLU A 46 31.83 -15.22 13.44
C GLU A 46 33.35 -15.48 13.44
N ASN A 47 34.06 -14.91 14.42
CA ASN A 47 35.53 -14.94 14.49
C ASN A 47 36.18 -14.44 13.18
N ASP A 48 36.99 -15.28 12.53
CA ASP A 48 37.69 -15.00 11.27
C ASP A 48 36.85 -15.37 10.03
N ILE A 49 35.59 -15.76 10.21
CA ILE A 49 34.68 -16.16 9.14
C ILE A 49 33.53 -15.16 9.06
N THR A 50 33.13 -14.83 7.84
CA THR A 50 31.88 -14.08 7.58
C THR A 50 30.92 -14.99 6.82
N HIS A 51 29.71 -15.11 7.35
CA HIS A 51 28.58 -15.83 6.78
C HIS A 51 27.70 -14.87 5.99
N PHE A 52 27.22 -15.34 4.85
CA PHE A 52 26.32 -14.61 3.97
C PHE A 52 25.08 -15.45 3.69
N TYR A 53 23.93 -14.79 3.67
CA TYR A 53 22.67 -15.42 3.31
C TYR A 53 21.97 -14.60 2.25
N THR A 54 21.55 -15.27 1.17
CA THR A 54 20.58 -14.68 0.25
C THR A 54 19.22 -15.29 0.56
N VAL A 55 18.32 -14.47 1.09
CA VAL A 55 16.98 -14.86 1.53
C VAL A 55 15.97 -14.25 0.57
N THR A 56 15.26 -15.10 -0.16
CA THR A 56 14.33 -14.67 -1.21
C THR A 56 12.96 -15.26 -0.96
N ASN A 57 11.93 -14.41 -1.02
CA ASN A 57 10.53 -14.83 -0.87
C ASN A 57 9.86 -14.87 -2.24
N TRP A 58 9.23 -15.99 -2.55
CA TRP A 58 8.64 -16.29 -3.86
C TRP A 58 7.15 -16.55 -3.70
N LYS A 59 6.36 -16.19 -4.72
CA LYS A 59 4.92 -16.42 -4.76
C LYS A 59 4.55 -17.86 -4.36
N ASP A 60 5.21 -18.81 -5.00
CA ASP A 60 5.03 -20.25 -4.80
C ASP A 60 6.30 -21.01 -5.24
N LEU A 61 6.24 -22.35 -5.18
CA LEU A 61 7.36 -23.20 -5.58
C LEU A 61 7.58 -23.23 -7.10
N GLU A 62 6.53 -23.04 -7.90
CA GLU A 62 6.63 -23.03 -9.36
C GLU A 62 7.41 -21.80 -9.85
N ALA A 63 7.23 -20.66 -9.20
CA ALA A 63 8.05 -19.46 -9.40
C ALA A 63 9.55 -19.75 -9.15
N VAL A 64 9.88 -20.48 -8.09
CA VAL A 64 11.26 -20.89 -7.80
C VAL A 64 11.81 -21.80 -8.90
N LYS A 65 11.05 -22.82 -9.32
CA LYS A 65 11.46 -23.75 -10.37
C LYS A 65 11.67 -23.05 -11.72
N LYS A 66 10.81 -22.09 -12.06
CA LYS A 66 10.95 -21.28 -13.28
C LYS A 66 12.24 -20.46 -13.28
N PHE A 67 12.65 -19.96 -12.11
CA PHE A 67 13.90 -19.21 -11.96
C PHE A 67 15.14 -20.11 -11.93
N ALA A 68 15.15 -21.14 -11.09
CA ALA A 68 16.33 -21.96 -10.80
C ALA A 68 16.44 -23.23 -11.69
N GLY A 69 15.41 -23.55 -12.46
CA GLY A 69 15.34 -24.73 -13.32
C GLY A 69 15.02 -26.03 -12.59
N ALA A 70 15.20 -27.16 -13.27
CA ALA A 70 14.87 -28.50 -12.75
C ALA A 70 15.62 -28.86 -11.46
N ASN A 71 16.81 -28.28 -11.26
CA ASN A 71 17.65 -28.49 -10.08
C ASN A 71 17.53 -27.33 -9.08
N TYR A 72 16.31 -26.85 -8.83
CA TYR A 72 16.05 -25.67 -8.00
C TYR A 72 16.58 -25.78 -6.55
N GLU A 73 16.80 -26.99 -6.06
CA GLU A 73 17.46 -27.28 -4.78
C GLU A 73 18.96 -26.98 -4.78
N ASN A 74 19.61 -26.91 -5.94
CA ASN A 74 21.05 -26.67 -6.00
C ASN A 74 21.38 -25.18 -5.88
N ALA A 75 22.52 -24.90 -5.24
CA ALA A 75 23.09 -23.56 -5.25
C ALA A 75 23.60 -23.21 -6.64
N LYS A 76 23.33 -21.97 -7.08
CA LYS A 76 23.89 -21.40 -8.30
C LYS A 76 25.13 -20.59 -7.91
N TYR A 77 26.26 -20.92 -8.53
CA TYR A 77 27.53 -20.22 -8.35
C TYR A 77 27.94 -19.49 -9.63
N TYR A 78 28.63 -18.36 -9.45
CA TYR A 78 29.18 -17.48 -10.45
C TYR A 78 30.72 -17.67 -10.53
N PRO A 79 31.36 -17.31 -11.66
CA PRO A 79 32.75 -17.70 -11.94
C PRO A 79 33.79 -17.36 -10.85
N GLU A 80 33.61 -16.24 -10.13
CA GLU A 80 34.55 -15.82 -9.08
C GLU A 80 34.21 -16.34 -7.68
N ASP A 81 33.08 -17.02 -7.47
CA ASP A 81 32.67 -17.48 -6.13
C ASP A 81 33.75 -18.35 -5.47
N LYS A 82 34.40 -19.22 -6.25
CA LYS A 82 35.50 -20.09 -5.80
C LYS A 82 36.74 -19.33 -5.30
N ASN A 83 36.88 -18.05 -5.63
CA ASN A 83 38.00 -17.22 -5.18
C ASN A 83 37.77 -16.63 -3.78
N TYR A 84 36.52 -16.60 -3.33
CA TYR A 84 36.12 -15.98 -2.06
C TYR A 84 35.56 -16.99 -1.06
N LEU A 85 34.74 -17.93 -1.54
CA LEU A 85 34.04 -18.89 -0.69
C LEU A 85 34.97 -19.97 -0.15
N LEU A 86 34.83 -20.25 1.15
CA LEU A 86 35.52 -21.35 1.82
C LEU A 86 34.98 -22.72 1.39
N GLU A 87 33.71 -22.78 1.01
CA GLU A 87 33.02 -23.98 0.55
C GLU A 87 31.92 -23.61 -0.45
N LEU A 88 31.71 -24.48 -1.45
CA LEU A 88 30.57 -24.41 -2.37
C LEU A 88 29.49 -25.40 -1.91
N GLU A 89 28.65 -24.96 -0.96
CA GLU A 89 27.52 -25.74 -0.48
C GLU A 89 26.62 -26.18 -1.65
N LYS A 90 26.32 -27.48 -1.74
CA LYS A 90 25.62 -28.04 -2.92
C LYS A 90 24.17 -27.58 -3.02
N LYS A 91 23.50 -27.39 -1.88
CA LYS A 91 22.04 -27.19 -1.80
C LYS A 91 21.67 -25.85 -1.15
N VAL A 92 20.53 -25.33 -1.56
CA VAL A 92 19.79 -24.25 -0.88
C VAL A 92 18.64 -24.84 -0.09
N ASN A 93 18.14 -24.08 0.90
CA ASN A 93 16.97 -24.48 1.68
C ASN A 93 15.71 -23.78 1.17
N HIS A 94 14.57 -24.48 1.23
CA HIS A 94 13.26 -23.93 0.91
C HIS A 94 12.32 -24.12 2.11
N PHE A 95 11.63 -23.05 2.50
CA PHE A 95 10.71 -23.04 3.63
C PHE A 95 9.33 -22.59 3.19
N ASN A 96 8.29 -23.23 3.71
CA ASN A 96 6.95 -22.66 3.69
C ASN A 96 6.91 -21.50 4.69
N ALA A 97 6.68 -20.29 4.19
CA ALA A 97 6.75 -19.08 5.01
C ALA A 97 5.46 -18.26 4.92
N SER A 98 5.19 -17.56 6.02
CA SER A 98 4.13 -16.57 6.16
C SER A 98 4.75 -15.25 6.63
N SER A 99 4.43 -14.15 5.95
CA SER A 99 4.82 -12.80 6.39
C SER A 99 3.67 -12.18 7.17
N TYR A 100 3.99 -11.50 8.27
CA TYR A 100 3.04 -10.69 9.02
C TYR A 100 3.46 -9.21 9.05
N SER A 101 4.23 -8.78 8.06
CA SER A 101 4.56 -7.37 7.83
C SER A 101 3.30 -6.52 7.70
N ASN A 102 3.35 -5.30 8.20
CA ASN A 102 2.30 -4.29 8.04
C ASN A 102 2.88 -2.94 7.57
N VAL A 103 4.08 -2.95 6.97
CA VAL A 103 4.82 -1.73 6.59
C VAL A 103 4.04 -0.94 5.54
N GLN A 104 3.59 -1.60 4.48
CA GLN A 104 2.89 -0.94 3.38
C GLN A 104 1.50 -0.44 3.84
N LEU A 105 0.81 -1.25 4.63
CA LEU A 105 -0.47 -0.89 5.22
C LEU A 105 -0.35 0.31 6.18
N ASN A 106 0.69 0.36 7.01
CA ASN A 106 0.97 1.49 7.89
C ASN A 106 1.26 2.78 7.10
N ILE A 107 1.91 2.68 5.93
CA ILE A 107 2.11 3.83 5.03
C ILE A 107 0.75 4.35 4.52
N TYR A 108 -0.15 3.47 4.08
CA TYR A 108 -1.48 3.89 3.63
C TYR A 108 -2.32 4.50 4.76
N ILE A 109 -2.32 3.88 5.95
CA ILE A 109 -3.01 4.42 7.13
C ILE A 109 -2.49 5.82 7.45
N ARG A 110 -1.15 6.00 7.44
CA ARG A 110 -0.53 7.32 7.66
C ARG A 110 -0.98 8.33 6.61
N GLN A 111 -0.97 7.99 5.32
CA GLN A 111 -1.43 8.90 4.26
C GLN A 111 -2.90 9.30 4.43
N ILE A 112 -3.77 8.36 4.81
CA ILE A 112 -5.18 8.63 5.10
C ILE A 112 -5.32 9.59 6.29
N GLN A 113 -4.51 9.43 7.35
CA GLN A 113 -4.45 10.33 8.50
C GLN A 113 -3.96 11.73 8.13
N GLU A 114 -2.83 11.80 7.42
CA GLU A 114 -2.22 13.05 6.96
C GLU A 114 -3.18 13.86 6.07
N LEU A 115 -3.89 13.19 5.18
CA LEU A 115 -4.93 13.79 4.33
C LEU A 115 -6.11 14.35 5.14
N TYR A 116 -6.47 13.72 6.25
CA TYR A 116 -7.60 14.15 7.08
C TYR A 116 -7.23 15.32 8.01
N ASN A 117 -6.14 15.21 8.77
CA ASN A 117 -5.78 16.20 9.80
C ASN A 117 -4.28 16.25 10.15
N GLY A 118 -3.40 15.61 9.40
CA GLY A 118 -1.96 15.62 9.69
C GLY A 118 -1.15 16.59 8.84
N ASP A 119 0.16 16.56 9.06
CA ASP A 119 1.13 17.31 8.27
C ASP A 119 1.43 16.54 6.98
N ASN A 120 1.44 17.24 5.85
CA ASN A 120 1.80 16.66 4.56
C ASN A 120 2.47 17.70 3.68
N TRP A 121 3.10 17.25 2.59
CA TRP A 121 3.86 18.10 1.69
C TRP A 121 3.04 19.22 1.04
N MET A 122 1.73 19.02 0.83
CA MET A 122 0.85 20.05 0.24
C MET A 122 0.43 21.12 1.24
N ASP A 123 0.81 20.96 2.52
CA ASP A 123 0.39 21.82 3.63
C ASP A 123 -1.14 21.99 3.77
N GLU A 124 -1.90 21.06 3.19
CA GLU A 124 -3.34 21.13 3.05
C GLU A 124 -3.99 19.80 3.42
N ASN A 125 -5.09 19.85 4.18
CA ASN A 125 -5.82 18.66 4.60
C ASN A 125 -7.31 18.99 4.81
N PHE A 126 -8.16 17.97 4.94
CA PHE A 126 -9.59 18.18 5.10
C PHE A 126 -9.93 19.05 6.32
N SER A 127 -9.27 18.83 7.46
CA SER A 127 -9.54 19.60 8.68
C SER A 127 -9.23 21.09 8.50
N LYS A 128 -8.09 21.44 7.88
CA LYS A 128 -7.73 22.83 7.55
C LYS A 128 -8.78 23.50 6.66
N LYS A 129 -9.27 22.81 5.62
CA LYS A 129 -10.27 23.36 4.69
C LYS A 129 -11.67 23.46 5.27
N LEU A 130 -12.06 22.52 6.14
CA LEU A 130 -13.46 22.37 6.55
C LEU A 130 -13.77 23.00 7.92
N ASN A 131 -12.83 23.05 8.86
CA ASN A 131 -13.11 23.47 10.25
C ASN A 131 -13.67 24.90 10.37
N ASN A 132 -13.22 25.82 9.52
CA ASN A 132 -13.65 27.22 9.52
C ASN A 132 -14.63 27.55 8.38
N LEU A 133 -15.08 26.54 7.62
CA LEU A 133 -15.98 26.76 6.50
C LEU A 133 -17.40 27.02 7.01
N LYS A 134 -17.94 28.20 6.67
CA LYS A 134 -19.32 28.57 6.97
C LYS A 134 -20.31 27.67 6.23
N SER A 135 -21.39 27.27 6.90
CA SER A 135 -22.41 26.38 6.32
C SER A 135 -23.04 26.93 5.04
N GLU A 136 -23.21 28.24 4.95
CA GLU A 136 -23.79 28.90 3.77
C GLU A 136 -22.93 28.68 2.53
N ILE A 137 -21.60 28.67 2.68
CA ILE A 137 -20.66 28.37 1.60
C ILE A 137 -20.64 26.88 1.31
N ALA A 138 -20.65 26.03 2.35
CA ALA A 138 -20.59 24.58 2.19
C ALA A 138 -21.72 24.02 1.30
N PHE A 139 -22.94 24.58 1.42
CA PHE A 139 -24.11 24.17 0.64
C PHE A 139 -24.34 24.97 -0.65
N LYS A 140 -23.46 25.90 -1.00
CA LYS A 140 -23.59 26.72 -2.21
C LYS A 140 -22.86 26.06 -3.37
N GLN A 141 -23.54 25.96 -4.51
CA GLN A 141 -22.90 25.55 -5.77
C GLN A 141 -22.20 26.76 -6.40
N PRO A 142 -20.99 26.60 -6.95
CA PRO A 142 -20.29 27.71 -7.60
C PRO A 142 -20.98 28.14 -8.90
N TYR A 143 -21.58 27.19 -9.62
CA TYR A 143 -22.37 27.40 -10.83
C TYR A 143 -23.53 26.40 -10.88
N PRO A 144 -24.63 26.70 -11.61
CA PRO A 144 -25.71 25.75 -11.82
C PRO A 144 -25.20 24.41 -12.36
N GLY A 145 -25.61 23.30 -11.74
CA GLY A 145 -25.22 21.95 -12.15
C GLY A 145 -23.81 21.52 -11.75
N LYS A 146 -23.09 22.31 -10.93
CA LYS A 146 -21.81 21.91 -10.33
C LYS A 146 -21.99 21.56 -8.86
N HIS A 147 -21.31 20.54 -8.38
CA HIS A 147 -21.38 20.15 -6.97
C HIS A 147 -20.83 21.23 -6.03
N SER A 148 -21.51 21.40 -4.91
CA SER A 148 -21.07 22.15 -3.74
C SER A 148 -20.04 21.37 -2.91
N VAL A 149 -19.42 22.03 -1.91
CA VAL A 149 -18.54 21.34 -0.96
C VAL A 149 -19.27 20.23 -0.20
N ALA A 150 -20.52 20.45 0.19
CA ALA A 150 -21.32 19.45 0.91
C ALA A 150 -21.60 18.20 0.05
N GLU A 151 -21.88 18.37 -1.24
CA GLU A 151 -22.08 17.24 -2.17
C GLU A 151 -20.78 16.46 -2.39
N VAL A 152 -19.65 17.14 -2.60
CA VAL A 152 -18.34 16.49 -2.75
C VAL A 152 -17.92 15.79 -1.45
N LEU A 153 -18.16 16.39 -0.29
CA LEU A 153 -17.85 15.75 0.99
C LEU A 153 -18.69 14.49 1.20
N TRP A 154 -19.98 14.53 0.86
CA TRP A 154 -20.84 13.35 0.90
C TRP A 154 -20.35 12.25 -0.05
N HIS A 155 -19.94 12.62 -1.26
CA HIS A 155 -19.36 11.68 -2.22
C HIS A 155 -18.14 10.94 -1.64
N CYS A 156 -17.23 11.65 -0.95
CA CYS A 156 -16.13 11.01 -0.22
C CYS A 156 -16.62 10.03 0.87
N ILE A 157 -17.64 10.40 1.65
CA ILE A 157 -18.24 9.49 2.66
C ILE A 157 -18.76 8.22 1.99
N TYR A 158 -19.48 8.38 0.89
CA TYR A 158 -20.10 7.28 0.16
C TYR A 158 -19.03 6.30 -0.36
N TRP A 159 -18.01 6.79 -1.06
CA TRP A 159 -16.97 5.91 -1.61
C TRP A 159 -16.12 5.22 -0.55
N ARG A 160 -15.89 5.84 0.61
CA ARG A 160 -15.26 5.15 1.76
C ARG A 160 -16.13 3.99 2.27
N LYS A 161 -17.45 4.16 2.35
CA LYS A 161 -18.38 3.08 2.74
C LYS A 161 -18.39 1.95 1.71
N VAL A 162 -18.49 2.29 0.42
CA VAL A 162 -18.44 1.30 -0.68
C VAL A 162 -17.14 0.51 -0.64
N LEU A 163 -16.02 1.19 -0.44
CA LEU A 163 -14.72 0.53 -0.36
C LEU A 163 -14.64 -0.45 0.81
N ILE A 164 -15.07 -0.06 2.01
CA ILE A 164 -15.10 -0.97 3.17
C ILE A 164 -15.98 -2.18 2.85
N LYS A 165 -17.17 -1.98 2.27
CA LYS A 165 -18.08 -3.08 1.89
C LYS A 165 -17.46 -4.04 0.88
N ARG A 166 -16.77 -3.52 -0.14
CA ARG A 166 -16.02 -4.34 -1.10
C ARG A 166 -14.96 -5.19 -0.41
N MET A 167 -14.20 -4.59 0.50
CA MET A 167 -13.16 -5.27 1.29
C MET A 167 -13.73 -6.25 2.33
N GLU A 168 -15.00 -6.12 2.71
CA GLU A 168 -15.76 -7.09 3.52
C GLU A 168 -16.38 -8.23 2.68
N GLY A 169 -16.30 -8.15 1.36
CA GLY A 169 -16.87 -9.13 0.43
C GLY A 169 -18.27 -8.77 -0.10
N ASP A 170 -18.88 -7.66 0.35
CA ASP A 170 -20.14 -7.15 -0.17
C ASP A 170 -19.89 -6.25 -1.39
N ARG A 171 -19.80 -6.90 -2.55
CA ARG A 171 -19.50 -6.25 -3.84
C ARG A 171 -20.71 -5.53 -4.45
N GLU A 172 -21.91 -5.94 -4.05
CA GLU A 172 -23.17 -5.45 -4.62
C GLU A 172 -23.61 -4.14 -3.98
N PHE A 173 -23.18 -3.86 -2.74
CA PHE A 173 -23.53 -2.63 -2.02
C PHE A 173 -23.37 -1.37 -2.89
N GLY A 174 -22.19 -1.18 -3.50
CA GLY A 174 -21.94 -0.02 -4.37
C GLY A 174 -22.90 -0.01 -5.56
N ARG A 175 -22.94 -1.11 -6.32
CA ARG A 175 -23.76 -1.23 -7.53
C ARG A 175 -25.24 -0.94 -7.29
N ILE A 176 -25.78 -1.37 -6.14
CA ILE A 176 -27.21 -1.22 -5.81
C ILE A 176 -27.50 0.18 -5.26
N THR A 177 -26.56 0.80 -4.55
CA THR A 177 -26.81 2.08 -3.85
C THR A 177 -26.31 3.31 -4.61
N GLU A 178 -25.51 3.14 -5.66
CA GLU A 178 -24.80 4.23 -6.32
C GLU A 178 -25.75 5.30 -6.86
N GLU A 179 -26.82 4.91 -7.54
CA GLU A 179 -27.78 5.84 -8.13
C GLU A 179 -28.40 6.77 -7.09
N GLU A 180 -28.75 6.25 -5.91
CA GLU A 180 -29.45 7.00 -4.86
C GLU A 180 -28.51 7.67 -3.86
N GLN A 181 -27.32 7.12 -3.64
CA GLN A 181 -26.46 7.51 -2.51
C GLN A 181 -25.11 8.10 -2.90
N ASN A 182 -24.67 8.00 -4.16
CA ASN A 182 -23.36 8.54 -4.56
C ASN A 182 -23.33 10.08 -4.49
N PHE A 183 -24.41 10.74 -4.91
CA PHE A 183 -24.60 12.18 -4.82
C PHE A 183 -25.98 12.50 -4.24
N LEU A 184 -26.06 12.61 -2.91
CA LEU A 184 -27.30 13.09 -2.28
C LEU A 184 -27.65 14.50 -2.73
N SER A 185 -28.96 14.76 -2.88
CA SER A 185 -29.45 16.09 -3.24
C SER A 185 -29.11 17.14 -2.18
N LEU A 186 -28.93 18.39 -2.63
CA LEU A 186 -28.71 19.51 -1.72
C LEU A 186 -29.83 19.69 -0.70
N GLU A 187 -31.07 19.37 -1.05
CA GLU A 187 -32.20 19.41 -0.13
C GLU A 187 -31.98 18.45 1.05
N LEU A 188 -31.63 17.19 0.76
CA LEU A 188 -31.35 16.18 1.78
C LEU A 188 -30.13 16.55 2.62
N LEU A 189 -29.07 17.07 1.99
CA LEU A 189 -27.86 17.49 2.69
C LEU A 189 -28.10 18.71 3.59
N LYS A 190 -28.89 19.70 3.15
CA LYS A 190 -29.31 20.84 3.97
C LYS A 190 -30.16 20.39 5.16
N LYS A 191 -31.10 19.46 4.95
CA LYS A 191 -31.90 18.85 6.03
C LYS A 191 -31.04 18.11 7.04
N LYS A 192 -29.96 17.43 6.59
CA LYS A 192 -28.98 16.77 7.47
C LYS A 192 -28.19 17.78 8.30
N GLY A 193 -27.81 18.90 7.70
CA GLY A 193 -27.06 19.99 8.34
C GLY A 193 -25.54 19.76 8.36
N TRP A 194 -24.79 20.87 8.28
CA TRP A 194 -23.33 20.84 8.06
C TRP A 194 -22.56 20.12 9.18
N LYS A 195 -22.90 20.42 10.44
CA LYS A 195 -22.26 19.79 11.61
C LYS A 195 -22.41 18.27 11.62
N LYS A 196 -23.59 17.75 11.24
CA LYS A 196 -23.84 16.32 11.17
C LYS A 196 -23.10 15.68 9.99
N LEU A 197 -23.03 16.38 8.84
CA LEU A 197 -22.26 15.92 7.70
C LEU A 197 -20.75 15.81 8.02
N LEU A 198 -20.18 16.80 8.72
CA LEU A 198 -18.80 16.74 9.20
C LEU A 198 -18.56 15.58 10.18
N ALA A 199 -19.51 15.31 11.08
CA ALA A 199 -19.43 14.16 11.98
C ALA A 199 -19.44 12.83 11.22
N GLU A 200 -20.34 12.66 10.24
CA GLU A 200 -20.38 11.47 9.39
C GLU A 200 -19.10 11.32 8.54
N PHE A 201 -18.49 12.42 8.10
CA PHE A 201 -17.19 12.39 7.44
C PHE A 201 -16.07 11.93 8.37
N ALA A 202 -16.01 12.47 9.59
CA ALA A 202 -15.05 12.04 10.61
C ALA A 202 -15.21 10.54 10.97
N ASP A 203 -16.46 10.07 11.06
CA ASP A 203 -16.75 8.67 11.36
C ASP A 203 -16.41 7.73 10.19
N SER A 204 -16.60 8.17 8.95
CA SER A 204 -16.15 7.42 7.76
C SER A 204 -14.62 7.25 7.75
N HIS A 205 -13.88 8.30 8.14
CA HIS A 205 -12.43 8.27 8.24
C HIS A 205 -11.96 7.30 9.33
N LYS A 206 -12.53 7.39 10.54
CA LYS A 206 -12.23 6.47 11.65
C LYS A 206 -12.55 5.03 11.28
N SER A 207 -13.69 4.79 10.64
CA SER A 207 -14.11 3.45 10.21
C SER A 207 -13.10 2.83 9.27
N LEU A 208 -12.63 3.58 8.26
CA LEU A 208 -11.61 3.10 7.32
C LEU A 208 -10.30 2.77 8.02
N ILE A 209 -9.80 3.66 8.89
CA ILE A 209 -8.57 3.41 9.65
C ILE A 209 -8.70 2.18 10.55
N ASN A 210 -9.80 2.06 11.29
CA ASN A 210 -10.01 0.94 12.20
C ASN A 210 -10.12 -0.38 11.44
N PHE A 211 -10.77 -0.38 10.27
CA PHE A 211 -10.84 -1.54 9.39
C PHE A 211 -9.44 -1.99 8.94
N LEU A 212 -8.58 -1.04 8.53
CA LEU A 212 -7.23 -1.35 8.05
C LEU A 212 -6.28 -1.75 9.19
N LYS A 213 -6.36 -1.12 10.38
CA LYS A 213 -5.43 -1.35 11.49
C LYS A 213 -5.32 -2.80 11.98
N VAL A 214 -6.35 -3.62 11.76
CA VAL A 214 -6.39 -5.02 12.17
C VAL A 214 -5.90 -5.99 11.09
N LYS A 215 -5.39 -5.48 9.95
CA LYS A 215 -4.87 -6.26 8.82
C LYS A 215 -3.34 -6.25 8.76
N ASN A 216 -2.77 -6.98 7.82
CA ASN A 216 -1.35 -7.00 7.50
C ASN A 216 -1.15 -6.89 5.98
N ASP A 217 0.10 -6.83 5.50
CA ASP A 217 0.41 -6.61 4.09
C ASP A 217 -0.08 -7.74 3.17
N ASN A 218 -0.32 -8.96 3.68
CA ASN A 218 -0.92 -10.02 2.84
C ASN A 218 -2.35 -9.65 2.41
N PHE A 219 -3.09 -8.93 3.25
CA PHE A 219 -4.43 -8.46 2.92
C PHE A 219 -4.44 -7.58 1.66
N LEU A 220 -3.36 -6.84 1.42
CA LEU A 220 -3.23 -5.97 0.25
C LEU A 220 -3.22 -6.75 -1.07
N GLU A 221 -2.70 -7.98 -1.05
CA GLU A 221 -2.56 -8.85 -2.23
C GLU A 221 -3.80 -9.73 -2.46
N GLU A 222 -4.75 -9.76 -1.52
CA GLU A 222 -6.03 -10.46 -1.69
C GLU A 222 -6.89 -9.75 -2.74
N GLU A 223 -7.54 -10.54 -3.61
CA GLU A 223 -8.48 -10.01 -4.61
C GLU A 223 -9.86 -9.77 -3.99
N TYR A 224 -10.32 -8.51 -3.98
CA TYR A 224 -11.71 -8.20 -3.62
C TYR A 224 -12.66 -8.45 -4.79
N GLN A 225 -12.17 -8.55 -6.02
CA GLN A 225 -12.88 -9.01 -7.23
C GLN A 225 -11.85 -9.51 -8.24
N SER A 226 -12.25 -10.32 -9.21
CA SER A 226 -11.32 -10.92 -10.16
C SER A 226 -10.44 -9.87 -10.84
N GLY A 227 -9.12 -9.98 -10.65
CA GLY A 227 -8.13 -9.08 -11.24
C GLY A 227 -7.92 -7.75 -10.50
N TYR A 228 -8.57 -7.52 -9.35
CA TYR A 228 -8.37 -6.31 -8.55
C TYR A 228 -8.14 -6.64 -7.07
N THR A 229 -7.02 -6.16 -6.55
CA THR A 229 -6.59 -6.41 -5.18
C THR A 229 -7.07 -5.36 -4.20
N ASN A 230 -7.07 -5.66 -2.90
CA ASN A 230 -7.35 -4.67 -1.86
C ASN A 230 -6.35 -3.49 -1.93
N LYS A 231 -5.10 -3.73 -2.33
CA LYS A 231 -4.12 -2.68 -2.60
C LYS A 231 -4.65 -1.66 -3.60
N TYR A 232 -5.16 -2.12 -4.75
CA TYR A 232 -5.69 -1.26 -5.80
C TYR A 232 -6.79 -0.32 -5.28
N VAL A 233 -7.74 -0.84 -4.50
CA VAL A 233 -8.86 -0.02 -4.02
C VAL A 233 -8.42 0.95 -2.91
N ILE A 234 -7.47 0.58 -2.05
CA ILE A 234 -6.90 1.44 -1.01
C ILE A 234 -6.09 2.60 -1.63
N GLU A 235 -5.23 2.31 -2.61
CA GLU A 235 -4.51 3.35 -3.36
C GLU A 235 -5.48 4.27 -4.12
N GLY A 236 -6.55 3.68 -4.66
CA GLY A 236 -7.64 4.38 -5.33
C GLY A 236 -8.33 5.40 -4.42
N ILE A 237 -8.72 5.03 -3.19
CA ILE A 237 -9.40 5.96 -2.28
C ILE A 237 -8.50 7.08 -1.78
N ILE A 238 -7.21 6.80 -1.57
CA ILE A 238 -6.24 7.84 -1.19
C ILE A 238 -6.14 8.87 -2.31
N SER A 239 -5.96 8.42 -3.55
CA SER A 239 -5.87 9.29 -4.72
C SER A 239 -7.17 10.07 -4.97
N HIS A 240 -8.31 9.40 -4.83
CA HIS A 240 -9.65 9.97 -4.91
C HIS A 240 -9.86 11.09 -3.89
N ASP A 241 -9.54 10.85 -2.62
CA ASP A 241 -9.74 11.84 -1.56
C ASP A 241 -8.79 13.04 -1.73
N TYR A 242 -7.57 12.83 -2.23
CA TYR A 242 -6.69 13.94 -2.63
C TYR A 242 -7.27 14.78 -3.77
N TYR A 243 -7.80 14.13 -4.81
CA TYR A 243 -8.49 14.81 -5.91
C TYR A 243 -9.66 15.66 -5.40
N HIS A 244 -10.50 15.10 -4.52
CA HIS A 244 -11.64 15.83 -3.97
C HIS A 244 -11.26 16.89 -2.93
N LEU A 245 -10.16 16.75 -2.20
CA LEU A 245 -9.61 17.83 -1.36
C LEU A 245 -9.26 19.05 -2.23
N GLY A 246 -8.61 18.82 -3.39
CA GLY A 246 -8.33 19.85 -4.38
C GLY A 246 -9.61 20.48 -4.94
N GLN A 247 -10.59 19.65 -5.31
CA GLN A 247 -11.89 20.11 -5.80
C GLN A 247 -12.62 21.00 -4.77
N ILE A 248 -12.63 20.60 -3.49
CA ILE A 248 -13.20 21.39 -2.39
C ILE A 248 -12.47 22.73 -2.27
N GLY A 249 -11.13 22.73 -2.30
CA GLY A 249 -10.34 23.96 -2.28
C GLY A 249 -10.71 24.92 -3.41
N TYR A 250 -10.89 24.39 -4.62
CA TYR A 250 -11.28 25.17 -5.80
C TYR A 250 -12.73 25.70 -5.71
N ILE A 251 -13.68 24.91 -5.19
CA ILE A 251 -15.05 25.39 -4.96
C ILE A 251 -15.06 26.53 -3.94
N ILE A 252 -14.30 26.37 -2.84
CA ILE A 252 -14.19 27.41 -1.81
C ILE A 252 -13.61 28.69 -2.40
N SER A 253 -12.54 28.62 -3.19
CA SER A 253 -11.94 29.81 -3.79
C SER A 253 -12.93 30.57 -4.68
N LEU A 254 -13.70 29.87 -5.53
CA LEU A 254 -14.73 30.49 -6.38
C LEU A 254 -15.84 31.19 -5.59
N LEU A 255 -16.17 30.69 -4.39
CA LEU A 255 -17.27 31.19 -3.57
C LEU A 255 -16.86 32.25 -2.55
N THR A 256 -15.55 32.34 -2.24
CA THR A 256 -14.99 33.22 -1.20
C THR A 256 -14.02 34.25 -1.74
N SER A 257 -13.79 34.29 -3.05
CA SER A 257 -13.02 35.37 -3.69
C SER A 257 -13.66 36.73 -3.38
N PHE A 258 -12.83 37.61 -2.79
CA PHE A 258 -13.07 39.03 -2.57
C PHE A 258 -13.02 39.80 -3.90
#